data_AF-A0A966JVD7-F1
#
_entry.id   AF-A0A966JVD7-F1
#
_cell.length_a   1.000
_cell.length_b   1.000
_cell.length_c   1.000
_cell.angle_alpha   90.00
_cell.angle_beta   90.00
_cell.angle_gamma   90.00
#
_symmetry.space_group_name_H-M   'P 1'
#
loop_
_entity.id
_entity.type
_entity.pdbx_description
1 polymer ?
#
loop_
_entity_poly.entity_id
_entity_poly.type
_entity_poly.pdbx_seq_one_letter_code
_entity_poly.pdbx_strand_id
1 'polypeptide(L)'
;GLAGMGDIMATCASMQSRNTQVGVRLGKGESIADIVASMNMVAEGVKSSGAVVALARKVGVEMPICEAVAEVCDGRLAAGDALIRLMTRSRKSERD
;
A
#
# COMPACT_ATOMS: atom_id res chain seq x y z
N GLY A 1 -14.52 9.11 11.16
CA GLY A 1 -15.84 8.50 11.40
C GLY A 1 -15.71 6.98 11.42
N LEU A 2 -16.61 6.29 12.13
CA LEU A 2 -16.59 4.82 12.32
C LEU A 2 -16.53 4.01 11.02
N ALA A 3 -17.12 4.52 9.92
CA ALA A 3 -17.08 3.87 8.62
C ALA A 3 -15.65 3.66 8.08
N GLY A 4 -14.73 4.60 8.31
CA GLY A 4 -13.36 4.49 7.81
C GLY A 4 -12.54 3.45 8.58
N MET A 5 -12.58 3.46 9.91
CA MET A 5 -11.83 2.48 10.71
C MET A 5 -12.41 1.07 10.59
N GLY A 6 -13.74 0.94 10.52
CA GLY A 6 -14.40 -0.35 10.33
C GLY A 6 -14.03 -1.00 8.99
N ASP A 7 -14.02 -0.20 7.92
CA ASP A 7 -13.67 -0.68 6.58
C ASP A 7 -12.17 -1.02 6.45
N ILE A 8 -11.29 -0.24 7.08
CA ILE A 8 -9.85 -0.55 7.17
C ILE A 8 -9.65 -1.90 7.86
N MET A 9 -10.25 -2.11 9.03
CA MET A 9 -10.08 -3.36 9.77
C MET A 9 -10.63 -4.56 8.99
N ALA A 10 -11.82 -4.44 8.41
CA ALA A 10 -12.43 -5.50 7.61
C ALA A 10 -11.60 -5.85 6.36
N THR A 11 -11.09 -4.84 5.66
CA THR A 11 -10.33 -5.01 4.42
C THR A 11 -8.92 -5.53 4.68
N CYS A 12 -8.23 -5.00 5.70
CA CYS A 12 -6.87 -5.42 6.04
C CYS A 12 -6.81 -6.81 6.69
N ALA A 13 -7.83 -7.19 7.48
CA ALA A 13 -7.83 -8.49 8.18
C ALA A 13 -8.34 -9.66 7.31
N SER A 14 -9.02 -9.38 6.19
CA SER A 14 -9.63 -10.42 5.36
C SER A 14 -8.67 -10.94 4.29
N MET A 15 -8.41 -12.25 4.29
CA MET A 15 -7.70 -12.93 3.19
C MET A 15 -8.53 -13.03 1.91
N GLN A 16 -9.85 -12.80 1.97
CA GLN A 16 -10.68 -12.62 0.76
C GLN A 16 -10.46 -11.24 0.11
N SER A 17 -9.89 -10.26 0.82
CA SER A 17 -9.55 -8.97 0.23
C SER A 17 -8.49 -9.14 -0.86
N ARG A 18 -8.81 -8.67 -2.06
CA ARG A 18 -7.88 -8.64 -3.19
C ARG A 18 -6.63 -7.82 -2.88
N ASN A 19 -6.79 -6.72 -2.13
CA ASN A 19 -5.65 -5.89 -1.71
C ASN A 19 -4.72 -6.66 -0.78
N THR A 20 -5.28 -7.39 0.20
CA THR A 20 -4.49 -8.21 1.14
C THR A 20 -3.77 -9.34 0.41
N GLN A 21 -4.43 -10.01 -0.54
CA GLN A 21 -3.78 -11.06 -1.34
C GLN A 21 -2.60 -10.52 -2.15
N VAL A 22 -2.76 -9.37 -2.83
CA VAL A 22 -1.66 -8.72 -3.56
C VAL A 22 -0.52 -8.36 -2.61
N GLY A 23 -0.82 -7.74 -1.47
CA GLY A 23 0.17 -7.37 -0.46
C GLY A 23 0.96 -8.56 0.08
N VAL A 24 0.29 -9.68 0.37
CA VAL A 24 0.93 -10.91 0.84
C VAL A 24 1.87 -11.50 -0.22
N ARG A 25 1.46 -11.50 -1.50
CA ARG A 25 2.30 -12.03 -2.60
C ARG A 25 3.51 -11.14 -2.87
N LEU A 26 3.33 -9.82 -2.87
CA LEU A 26 4.43 -8.86 -2.94
C LEU A 26 5.41 -9.06 -1.77
N GLY A 27 4.90 -9.29 -0.56
CA GLY A 27 5.70 -9.61 0.61
C GLY A 27 6.47 -10.93 0.53
N LYS A 28 6.01 -11.88 -0.30
CA LYS A 28 6.71 -13.13 -0.62
C LYS A 28 7.76 -12.96 -1.74
N GLY A 29 7.89 -11.76 -2.31
CA GLY A 29 8.85 -11.45 -3.36
C GLY A 29 8.34 -11.71 -4.78
N GLU A 30 7.06 -12.00 -4.97
CA GLU A 30 6.46 -12.10 -6.31
C GLU A 30 6.41 -10.72 -7.00
N SER A 31 6.62 -10.68 -8.31
CA SER A 31 6.55 -9.42 -9.07
C SER A 31 5.09 -8.97 -9.23
N ILE A 32 4.85 -7.65 -9.23
CA ILE A 32 3.50 -7.12 -9.44
C ILE A 32 2.93 -7.53 -10.81
N ALA A 33 3.78 -7.65 -11.83
CA ALA A 33 3.37 -8.07 -13.16
C ALA A 33 2.82 -9.50 -13.15
N ASP A 34 3.51 -10.44 -12.48
CA ASP A 34 3.07 -11.84 -12.38
C ASP A 34 1.79 -11.96 -11.54
N ILE A 35 1.70 -11.19 -10.46
CA ILE A 35 0.51 -11.15 -9.60
C ILE A 35 -0.72 -10.69 -10.40
N VAL A 36 -0.59 -9.57 -11.13
CA VAL A 36 -1.69 -9.00 -11.92
C VAL A 36 -2.06 -9.93 -13.08
N ALA A 37 -1.07 -10.51 -13.77
CA ALA A 37 -1.31 -11.45 -14.86
C ALA A 37 -2.05 -12.73 -14.40
N SER A 38 -1.85 -13.16 -13.16
CA SER A 38 -2.51 -14.35 -12.61
C SER A 38 -3.89 -14.06 -11.99
N MET A 39 -4.35 -12.81 -11.95
CA MET A 39 -5.62 -12.41 -11.31
C MET A 39 -6.68 -12.07 -12.35
N ASN A 40 -7.89 -12.62 -12.19
CA ASN A 40 -9.04 -12.27 -13.04
C ASN A 40 -9.50 -10.82 -12.84
N MET A 41 -9.18 -10.21 -11.69
CA MET A 41 -9.50 -8.82 -11.38
C MET A 41 -8.35 -8.17 -10.61
N VAL A 42 -7.91 -7.00 -11.10
CA VAL A 42 -6.86 -6.19 -10.46
C VAL A 42 -7.40 -5.56 -9.18
N ALA A 43 -6.62 -5.62 -8.11
CA ALA A 43 -6.96 -5.00 -6.83
C ALA A 43 -7.01 -3.46 -6.97
N GLU A 44 -8.02 -2.82 -6.37
CA GLU A 44 -8.21 -1.37 -6.48
C GLU A 44 -7.02 -0.58 -5.95
N GLY A 45 -6.40 -1.04 -4.85
CA GLY A 45 -5.24 -0.38 -4.23
C GLY A 45 -4.04 -0.26 -5.17
N VAL A 46 -3.85 -1.23 -6.07
CA VAL A 46 -2.78 -1.18 -7.08
C VAL A 46 -3.02 -0.01 -8.04
N LYS A 47 -4.27 0.23 -8.44
CA LYS A 47 -4.64 1.32 -9.35
C LYS A 47 -4.74 2.68 -8.67
N SER A 48 -5.22 2.72 -7.42
CA SER A 48 -5.55 3.96 -6.73
C SER A 48 -4.39 4.57 -5.95
N SER A 49 -3.39 3.78 -5.54
CA SER A 49 -2.26 4.22 -4.71
C SER A 49 -1.52 5.43 -5.32
N GLY A 50 -1.20 5.39 -6.62
CA GLY A 50 -0.56 6.51 -7.31
C GLY A 50 -1.39 7.80 -7.32
N ALA A 51 -2.71 7.68 -7.51
CA ALA A 51 -3.61 8.83 -7.48
C ALA A 51 -3.71 9.47 -6.08
N VAL A 52 -3.74 8.64 -5.03
CA VAL A 52 -3.71 9.10 -3.63
C VAL A 52 -2.42 9.86 -3.33
N VAL A 53 -1.27 9.32 -3.74
CA VAL A 53 0.04 9.98 -3.57
C VAL A 53 0.09 11.30 -4.34
N ALA A 54 -0.40 11.33 -5.58
CA ALA A 54 -0.44 12.56 -6.38
C ALA A 54 -1.31 13.65 -5.73
N LEU A 55 -2.48 13.27 -5.18
CA LEU A 55 -3.34 14.19 -4.46
C LEU A 55 -2.67 14.70 -3.17
N ALA A 56 -2.09 13.81 -2.37
CA ALA A 56 -1.41 14.16 -1.13
C ALA A 56 -0.29 15.18 -1.38
N ARG A 57 0.53 14.98 -2.42
CA ARG A 57 1.55 15.95 -2.84
C ARG A 57 0.97 17.29 -3.24
N LYS A 58 -0.14 17.32 -3.99
CA LYS A 58 -0.81 18.55 -4.41
C LYS A 58 -1.31 19.38 -3.21
N VAL A 59 -1.74 18.73 -2.14
CA VAL A 59 -2.25 19.40 -0.93
C VAL A 59 -1.20 19.53 0.18
N GLY A 60 0.05 19.14 -0.07
CA GLY A 60 1.14 19.24 0.91
C GLY A 60 1.01 18.29 2.11
N VAL A 61 0.35 17.15 1.95
CA VAL A 61 0.19 16.13 3.00
C VAL A 61 1.21 15.01 2.79
N GLU A 62 2.02 14.73 3.81
CA GLU A 62 2.97 13.62 3.83
C GLU A 62 2.22 12.29 4.05
N MET A 63 2.37 11.33 3.13
CA MET A 63 1.72 10.01 3.20
C MET A 63 2.73 8.88 2.98
N PRO A 64 3.72 8.69 3.86
CA PRO A 64 4.90 7.87 3.61
C PRO A 64 4.58 6.39 3.39
N ILE A 65 3.54 5.88 4.07
CA ILE A 65 3.06 4.51 3.85
C ILE A 65 2.44 4.37 2.46
N CYS A 66 1.60 5.31 2.04
CA CYS A 66 0.98 5.29 0.71
C CYS A 66 2.02 5.47 -0.40
N GLU A 67 3.05 6.28 -0.17
CA GLU A 67 4.17 6.43 -1.11
C GLU A 67 4.94 5.12 -1.29
N ALA A 68 5.30 4.46 -0.18
CA ALA A 68 5.95 3.16 -0.22
C ALA A 68 5.07 2.11 -0.92
N VAL A 69 3.77 2.06 -0.62
CA VAL A 69 2.83 1.15 -1.29
C VAL A 69 2.76 1.44 -2.80
N ALA A 70 2.66 2.70 -3.21
CA ALA A 70 2.64 3.07 -4.62
C ALA A 70 3.93 2.68 -5.34
N GLU A 71 5.10 2.90 -4.73
CA GLU A 71 6.39 2.47 -5.29
C GLU A 71 6.50 0.95 -5.43
N VAL A 72 6.00 0.20 -4.45
CA VAL A 72 5.97 -1.27 -4.51
C VAL A 72 4.99 -1.77 -5.58
N CYS A 73 3.79 -1.19 -5.65
CA CYS A 73 2.80 -1.51 -6.68
C CYS A 73 3.25 -1.14 -8.09
N ASP A 74 4.10 -0.11 -8.24
CA ASP A 74 4.70 0.27 -9.52
C ASP A 74 5.98 -0.54 -9.84
N GLY A 75 6.39 -1.46 -8.97
CA GLY A 75 7.61 -2.26 -9.14
C GLY A 75 8.92 -1.48 -8.99
N ARG A 76 8.88 -0.27 -8.44
CA ARG A 76 10.06 0.58 -8.22
C ARG A 76 10.80 0.25 -6.92
N LEU A 77 10.15 -0.42 -5.98
CA LEU A 77 10.71 -0.78 -4.68
C LEU A 77 10.24 -2.18 -4.27
N ALA A 78 11.14 -3.02 -3.77
CA ALA A 78 10.74 -4.32 -3.21
C ALA A 78 10.03 -4.11 -1.86
N ALA A 79 9.05 -4.98 -1.55
CA ALA A 79 8.28 -4.87 -0.30
C ALA A 79 9.16 -4.90 0.97
N GLY A 80 10.23 -5.70 0.96
CA GLY A 80 11.20 -5.74 2.06
C GLY A 80 11.98 -4.43 2.23
N ASP A 81 12.43 -3.82 1.13
CA ASP A 81 13.15 -2.54 1.15
C ASP A 81 12.23 -1.39 1.59
N ALA A 82 10.96 -1.43 1.16
CA ALA A 82 9.92 -0.52 1.61
C ALA A 82 9.72 -0.57 3.13
N LEU A 83 9.70 -1.78 3.71
CA LEU A 83 9.61 -1.97 5.16
C LEU A 83 10.83 -1.35 5.86
N ILE A 84 12.05 -1.65 5.40
CA ILE A 84 13.28 -1.10 5.99
C ILE A 84 13.27 0.43 5.94
N ARG A 85 12.90 1.03 4.79
CA ARG A 85 12.79 2.48 4.62
C ARG A 85 11.77 3.09 5.57
N LEU A 86 10.62 2.46 5.75
CA LEU A 86 9.58 2.95 6.68
C LEU A 86 10.02 2.85 8.14
N MET A 87 10.68 1.75 8.53
CA MET A 87 11.14 1.52 9.90
C MET A 87 12.33 2.40 10.29
N THR A 88 13.11 2.87 9.31
CA THR A 88 14.28 3.75 9.53
C THR A 88 13.96 5.23 9.42
N ARG A 89 12.70 5.60 9.15
CA ARG A 89 12.27 7.00 9.09
C ARG A 89 12.42 7.68 10.46
N SER A 90 12.74 8.97 10.45
CA SER A 90 12.72 9.81 11.65
C SER A 90 11.37 9.71 12.36
N ARG A 91 11.41 9.43 13.67
CA ARG A 91 10.19 9.32 14.48
C ARG A 91 9.50 10.68 14.53
N LYS A 92 8.20 10.69 14.26
CA LYS A 92 7.33 11.83 14.53
C LYS A 92 6.56 11.55 15.82
N SER A 93 6.33 12.59 16.63
CA SER A 93 5.48 12.50 17.81
C SER A 93 4.07 12.05 17.41
N GLU A 94 3.44 11.20 18.21
CA GLU A 94 2.02 10.83 18.05
C GLU A 94 1.08 11.89 18.64
N ARG A 95 1.63 12.92 19.29
CA ARG A 95 0.89 14.00 19.97
C ARG A 95 0.89 15.32 19.19
N ASP A 96 1.56 15.37 18.04
CA ASP A 96 1.68 16.54 17.17
C ASP A 96 0.81 16.35 15.92
#